data_AF-A0A2D6D5N7-F1
#
_entry.id   AF-A0A2D6D5N7-F1
#
_cell.length_a   1.000
_cell.length_b   1.000
_cell.length_c   1.000
_cell.angle_alpha   90.00
_cell.angle_beta   90.00
_cell.angle_gamma   90.00
#
_symmetry.space_group_name_H-M   'P 1'
#
loop_
_entity.id
_entity.type
_entity.pdbx_description
1 polymer ?
#
loop_
_entity_poly.entity_id
_entity_poly.type
_entity_poly.pdbx_seq_one_letter_code
_entity_poly.pdbx_strand_id
1 'polypeptide(L)'
;MGRFAYVYYDVSWILTLGWTGLISLAVIAGDYFFKTIKERTRFFVYLVIATILGLLGEAWVVGIGIRTYAPEVANILININIPLLKLPIESLYYIPVFMSLIIAFYKYWDLHLSKKIILPINKNKWIRNLIIAIIGVLLYEVMIEPMVINANLPNWSYIYHDISFIITLGWVFLIYVSTSIVDYFMIKENLVKRFIAYLVLLTVITIPIENFLVATGVRQYGESLTNNFMGFMVPGTVLAFEVLFAIPLYLALVITFVRYWEIILDNKN
;
A
#
# COMPACT_ATOMS: atom_id res chain seq x y z
N MET A 1 -21.00 -6.44 -14.39
CA MET A 1 -21.14 -5.21 -15.22
C MET A 1 -20.89 -5.56 -16.68
N GLY A 2 -21.20 -4.68 -17.65
CA GLY A 2 -20.85 -4.91 -19.07
C GLY A 2 -19.34 -4.75 -19.34
N ARG A 3 -18.85 -5.25 -20.50
CA ARG A 3 -17.40 -5.23 -20.86
C ARG A 3 -16.75 -3.84 -20.79
N PHE A 4 -17.50 -2.78 -21.14
CA PHE A 4 -17.01 -1.40 -21.08
C PHE A 4 -16.71 -0.88 -19.67
N ALA A 5 -17.15 -1.58 -18.62
CA ALA A 5 -16.88 -1.19 -17.25
C ALA A 5 -15.45 -1.54 -16.79
N TYR A 6 -14.70 -2.33 -17.57
CA TYR A 6 -13.40 -2.88 -17.19
C TYR A 6 -12.28 -2.27 -18.04
N VAL A 7 -11.17 -1.94 -17.38
CA VAL A 7 -9.92 -1.43 -17.98
C VAL A 7 -8.97 -2.58 -18.28
N TYR A 8 -8.89 -3.55 -17.37
CA TYR A 8 -8.02 -4.72 -17.49
C TYR A 8 -8.62 -5.88 -16.71
N TYR A 9 -9.12 -6.91 -17.41
CA TYR A 9 -9.84 -8.05 -16.83
C TYR A 9 -10.85 -7.64 -15.76
N ASP A 10 -10.53 -7.80 -14.48
CA ASP A 10 -11.41 -7.53 -13.34
C ASP A 10 -11.27 -6.11 -12.77
N VAL A 11 -10.35 -5.30 -13.31
CA VAL A 11 -10.14 -3.91 -12.89
C VAL A 11 -11.21 -3.03 -13.53
N SER A 12 -12.21 -2.63 -12.74
CA SER A 12 -13.27 -1.72 -13.22
C SER A 12 -12.94 -0.25 -12.95
N TRP A 13 -12.88 0.59 -14.00
CA TRP A 13 -12.70 2.03 -13.83
C TRP A 13 -13.86 2.69 -13.08
N ILE A 14 -15.07 2.14 -13.21
CA ILE A 14 -16.26 2.65 -12.50
C ILE A 14 -16.06 2.47 -10.98
N LEU A 15 -15.64 1.27 -10.57
CA LEU A 15 -15.32 1.01 -9.17
C LEU A 15 -14.12 1.84 -8.73
N THR A 16 -13.07 1.97 -9.55
CA THR A 16 -11.93 2.83 -9.25
C THR A 16 -12.36 4.26 -8.97
N LEU A 17 -13.19 4.87 -9.84
CA LEU A 17 -13.73 6.21 -9.61
C LEU A 17 -14.61 6.30 -8.37
N GLY A 18 -15.42 5.26 -8.11
CA GLY A 18 -16.23 5.17 -6.89
C GLY A 18 -15.36 5.22 -5.63
N TRP A 19 -14.32 4.39 -5.56
CA TRP A 19 -13.36 4.38 -4.46
C TRP A 19 -12.60 5.70 -4.34
N THR A 20 -12.11 6.26 -5.45
CA THR A 20 -11.45 7.58 -5.46
C THR A 20 -12.38 8.67 -4.92
N GLY A 21 -13.66 8.64 -5.30
CA GLY A 21 -14.68 9.57 -4.80
C GLY A 21 -14.89 9.44 -3.30
N LEU A 22 -15.02 8.22 -2.77
CA LEU A 22 -15.17 7.98 -1.33
C LEU A 22 -13.96 8.45 -0.52
N ILE A 23 -12.75 8.17 -1.01
CA ILE A 23 -11.50 8.60 -0.35
C ILE A 23 -11.37 10.13 -0.38
N SER A 24 -11.66 10.76 -1.52
CA SER A 24 -11.65 12.21 -1.66
C SER A 24 -12.67 12.86 -0.73
N LEU A 25 -13.88 12.30 -0.65
CA LEU A 25 -14.92 12.75 0.27
C LEU A 25 -14.47 12.65 1.73
N ALA A 26 -13.80 11.55 2.11
CA ALA A 26 -13.27 11.39 3.46
C ALA A 26 -12.23 12.47 3.82
N VAL A 27 -11.33 12.77 2.90
CA VAL A 27 -10.32 13.82 3.09
C VAL A 27 -10.96 15.20 3.15
N ILE A 28 -11.85 15.53 2.21
CA ILE A 28 -12.57 16.82 2.18
C ILE A 28 -13.37 17.03 3.47
N ALA A 29 -14.11 16.00 3.91
CA ALA A 29 -14.87 16.06 5.15
C ALA A 29 -13.94 16.28 6.36
N GLY A 30 -12.83 15.54 6.44
CA GLY A 30 -11.84 15.73 7.50
C GLY A 30 -11.22 17.13 7.50
N ASP A 31 -10.92 17.68 6.33
CA ASP A 31 -10.35 19.03 6.20
C ASP A 31 -11.36 20.13 6.55
N TYR A 32 -12.62 19.95 6.16
CA TYR A 32 -13.69 20.91 6.43
C TYR A 32 -14.07 20.93 7.91
N PHE A 33 -14.39 19.77 8.50
CA PHE A 33 -14.88 19.69 9.87
C PHE A 33 -13.78 19.79 10.93
N PHE A 34 -12.55 19.39 10.60
CA PHE A 34 -11.44 19.34 11.56
C PHE A 34 -10.24 20.19 11.11
N LYS A 35 -10.50 21.39 10.58
CA LYS A 35 -9.44 22.29 10.11
C LYS A 35 -8.42 22.70 11.18
N THR A 36 -8.83 22.74 12.46
CA THR A 36 -8.02 23.27 13.58
C THR A 36 -7.14 22.22 14.25
N ILE A 37 -7.33 20.93 13.96
CA ILE A 37 -6.53 19.87 14.59
C ILE A 37 -5.21 19.67 13.85
N LYS A 38 -4.20 19.18 14.57
CA LYS A 38 -2.88 18.89 14.02
C LYS A 38 -2.96 17.82 12.92
N GLU A 39 -2.08 17.91 11.93
CA GLU A 39 -2.14 17.04 10.74
C GLU A 39 -2.07 15.55 11.09
N ARG A 40 -1.26 15.18 12.08
CA ARG A 40 -1.19 13.78 12.57
C ARG A 40 -2.52 13.24 13.08
N THR A 41 -3.29 14.07 13.79
CA THR A 41 -4.60 13.67 14.34
C THR A 41 -5.64 13.67 13.23
N ARG A 42 -5.53 14.65 12.32
CA ARG A 42 -6.38 14.74 11.14
C ARG A 42 -6.24 13.53 10.22
N PHE A 43 -5.05 12.97 10.09
CA PHE A 43 -4.84 11.73 9.36
C PHE A 43 -5.71 10.58 9.90
N PHE A 44 -5.76 10.40 11.22
CA PHE A 44 -6.63 9.38 11.82
C PHE A 44 -8.12 9.69 11.63
N VAL A 45 -8.50 10.97 11.60
CA VAL A 45 -9.87 11.36 11.25
C VAL A 45 -10.19 10.97 9.81
N TYR A 46 -9.31 11.27 8.84
CA TYR A 46 -9.49 10.82 7.45
C TYR A 46 -9.66 9.30 7.40
N LEU A 47 -8.83 8.57 8.13
CA LEU A 47 -8.85 7.11 8.16
C LEU A 47 -10.17 6.56 8.73
N VAL A 48 -10.67 7.12 9.83
CA VAL A 48 -11.96 6.73 10.42
C VAL A 48 -13.11 6.98 9.44
N ILE A 49 -13.16 8.18 8.84
CA ILE A 49 -14.21 8.52 7.86
C ILE A 49 -14.11 7.60 6.63
N ALA A 50 -12.91 7.42 6.07
CA ALA A 50 -12.67 6.56 4.93
C ALA A 50 -13.00 5.09 5.22
N THR A 51 -12.77 4.61 6.44
CA THR A 51 -13.13 3.25 6.84
C THR A 51 -14.64 3.07 6.91
N ILE A 52 -15.37 4.01 7.52
CA ILE A 52 -16.84 3.97 7.57
C ILE A 52 -17.41 4.00 6.15
N LEU A 53 -16.97 4.96 5.33
CA LEU A 53 -17.41 5.08 3.94
C LEU A 53 -17.03 3.85 3.11
N GLY A 54 -15.84 3.29 3.36
CA GLY A 54 -15.35 2.11 2.66
C GLY A 54 -16.15 0.86 3.01
N LEU A 55 -16.49 0.65 4.28
CA LEU A 55 -17.36 -0.45 4.73
C LEU A 55 -18.76 -0.35 4.11
N LEU A 56 -19.34 0.85 4.08
CA LEU A 56 -20.64 1.09 3.44
C LEU A 56 -20.58 0.84 1.93
N GLY A 57 -19.53 1.35 1.27
CA GLY A 57 -19.28 1.13 -0.15
C GLY A 57 -19.13 -0.34 -0.49
N GLU A 58 -18.31 -1.06 0.27
CA GLU A 58 -18.08 -2.51 0.10
C GLU A 58 -19.37 -3.30 0.30
N ALA A 59 -20.11 -3.03 1.39
CA ALA A 59 -21.39 -3.68 1.68
C ALA A 59 -22.39 -3.49 0.55
N TRP A 60 -22.39 -2.31 -0.06
CA TRP A 60 -23.26 -2.01 -1.18
C TRP A 60 -22.85 -2.77 -2.44
N VAL A 61 -21.58 -2.71 -2.87
CA VAL A 61 -21.13 -3.38 -4.11
C VAL A 61 -21.17 -4.90 -4.04
N VAL A 62 -20.88 -5.48 -2.86
CA VAL A 62 -21.04 -6.92 -2.60
C VAL A 62 -22.52 -7.29 -2.54
N GLY A 63 -23.33 -6.50 -1.84
CA GLY A 63 -24.76 -6.75 -1.66
C GLY A 63 -25.57 -6.76 -2.97
N ILE A 64 -25.17 -5.95 -3.95
CA ILE A 64 -25.78 -5.94 -5.29
C ILE A 64 -25.11 -6.90 -6.29
N GLY A 65 -24.14 -7.71 -5.84
CA GLY A 65 -23.46 -8.72 -6.66
C GLY A 65 -22.53 -8.13 -7.73
N ILE A 66 -22.10 -6.88 -7.56
CA ILE A 66 -21.15 -6.24 -8.47
C ILE A 66 -19.72 -6.75 -8.23
N ARG A 67 -19.39 -7.03 -6.97
CA ARG A 67 -18.07 -7.47 -6.55
C ARG A 67 -18.17 -8.79 -5.79
N THR A 68 -17.23 -9.68 -6.04
CA THR A 68 -17.00 -10.91 -5.28
C THR A 68 -15.56 -10.93 -4.77
N TYR A 69 -15.32 -11.63 -3.67
CA TYR A 69 -13.97 -11.86 -3.17
C TYR A 69 -13.26 -12.89 -4.03
N ALA A 70 -11.94 -12.72 -4.20
CA ALA A 70 -11.11 -13.74 -4.83
C ALA A 70 -11.09 -15.02 -3.97
N PRO A 71 -10.88 -16.21 -4.56
CA PRO A 71 -10.85 -17.46 -3.82
C PRO A 71 -9.86 -17.46 -2.65
N GLU A 72 -8.69 -16.85 -2.85
CA GLU A 72 -7.65 -16.73 -1.83
C GLU A 72 -8.14 -15.94 -0.62
N VAL A 73 -8.77 -14.79 -0.86
CA VAL A 73 -9.39 -13.98 0.21
C VAL A 73 -10.47 -14.80 0.90
N ALA A 74 -11.38 -15.42 0.13
CA ALA A 74 -12.50 -16.19 0.65
C ALA A 74 -12.08 -17.37 1.54
N ASN A 75 -10.95 -18.02 1.22
CA ASN A 75 -10.39 -19.12 2.00
C ASN A 75 -9.82 -18.67 3.35
N ILE A 76 -9.45 -17.40 3.47
CA ILE A 76 -8.86 -16.82 4.67
C ILE A 76 -9.93 -16.19 5.59
N LEU A 77 -11.12 -15.88 5.04
CA LEU A 77 -12.20 -15.30 5.82
C LEU A 77 -12.64 -16.24 6.94
N ILE A 78 -12.61 -15.73 8.17
CA ILE A 78 -13.33 -16.35 9.26
C ILE A 78 -14.82 -16.20 8.91
N ASN A 79 -15.60 -17.27 9.02
CA ASN A 79 -17.05 -17.29 8.72
C ASN A 79 -17.91 -16.42 9.68
N ILE A 80 -17.34 -15.35 10.22
CA ILE A 80 -17.97 -14.33 11.05
C ILE A 80 -18.20 -13.09 10.19
N ASN A 81 -19.46 -12.76 10.00
CA ASN A 81 -19.86 -11.56 9.28
C ASN A 81 -20.27 -10.44 10.24
N ILE A 82 -20.03 -9.20 9.85
CA ILE A 82 -20.58 -8.00 10.49
C ILE A 82 -22.12 -8.05 10.31
N PRO A 83 -22.92 -8.19 11.38
CA PRO A 83 -24.34 -8.53 11.26
C PRO A 83 -25.15 -7.53 10.41
N LEU A 84 -24.81 -6.24 10.50
CA LEU A 84 -25.52 -5.16 9.79
C LEU A 84 -25.13 -5.06 8.31
N LEU A 85 -23.89 -5.39 7.96
CA LEU A 85 -23.33 -5.14 6.62
C LEU A 85 -23.20 -6.41 5.77
N LYS A 86 -23.33 -7.60 6.40
CA LYS A 86 -23.07 -8.91 5.76
C LYS A 86 -21.69 -9.00 5.09
N LEU A 87 -20.73 -8.26 5.64
CA LEU A 87 -19.33 -8.29 5.21
C LEU A 87 -18.52 -9.16 6.17
N PRO A 88 -17.44 -9.81 5.70
CA PRO A 88 -16.52 -10.51 6.59
C PRO A 88 -15.90 -9.56 7.61
N ILE A 89 -15.65 -10.04 8.83
CA ILE A 89 -15.08 -9.25 9.92
C ILE A 89 -13.69 -8.69 9.56
N GLU A 90 -12.95 -9.38 8.70
CA GLU A 90 -11.64 -8.99 8.18
C GLU A 90 -11.69 -7.63 7.46
N SER A 91 -12.84 -7.25 6.90
CA SER A 91 -13.06 -5.94 6.29
C SER A 91 -12.77 -4.79 7.27
N LEU A 92 -12.94 -5.03 8.58
CA LEU A 92 -12.66 -4.03 9.62
C LEU A 92 -11.18 -3.69 9.75
N TYR A 93 -10.26 -4.58 9.36
CA TYR A 93 -8.82 -4.28 9.39
C TYR A 93 -8.25 -4.08 7.98
N TYR A 94 -8.73 -4.78 6.95
CA TYR A 94 -8.23 -4.60 5.57
C TYR A 94 -8.49 -3.19 5.03
N ILE A 95 -9.71 -2.67 5.23
CA ILE A 95 -10.08 -1.34 4.74
C ILE A 95 -9.18 -0.26 5.36
N PRO A 96 -9.04 -0.13 6.70
CA PRO A 96 -8.17 0.90 7.25
C PRO A 96 -6.69 0.70 6.88
N VAL A 97 -6.21 -0.54 6.74
CA VAL A 97 -4.84 -0.79 6.27
C VAL A 97 -4.63 -0.20 4.88
N PHE A 98 -5.52 -0.53 3.94
CA PHE A 98 -5.45 -0.07 2.57
C PHE A 98 -5.62 1.46 2.46
N MET A 99 -6.61 2.00 3.17
CA MET A 99 -6.89 3.43 3.20
C MET A 99 -5.73 4.23 3.82
N SER A 100 -5.01 3.68 4.80
CA SER A 100 -3.84 4.34 5.38
C SER A 100 -2.75 4.60 4.33
N LEU A 101 -2.46 3.61 3.49
CA LEU A 101 -1.48 3.74 2.42
C LEU A 101 -1.94 4.75 1.36
N ILE A 102 -3.19 4.66 0.91
CA ILE A 102 -3.71 5.56 -0.13
C ILE A 102 -3.84 7.01 0.36
N ILE A 103 -4.37 7.22 1.57
CA ILE A 103 -4.49 8.57 2.14
C ILE A 103 -3.09 9.17 2.31
N ALA A 104 -2.11 8.40 2.79
CA ALA A 104 -0.75 8.92 2.93
C ALA A 104 -0.12 9.24 1.57
N PHE A 105 -0.36 8.43 0.54
CA PHE A 105 0.03 8.72 -0.83
C PHE A 105 -0.58 10.05 -1.32
N TYR A 106 -1.90 10.20 -1.21
CA TYR A 106 -2.60 11.43 -1.59
C TYR A 106 -2.05 12.64 -0.83
N LYS A 107 -1.92 12.54 0.49
CA LYS A 107 -1.48 13.65 1.34
C LYS A 107 0.00 13.98 1.15
N TYR A 108 0.85 13.01 0.82
CA TYR A 108 2.24 13.26 0.42
C TYR A 108 2.31 14.16 -0.81
N TRP A 109 1.51 13.86 -1.84
CA TRP A 109 1.44 14.67 -3.05
C TRP A 109 0.76 16.02 -2.83
N ASP A 110 -0.23 16.10 -1.94
CA ASP A 110 -0.83 17.38 -1.51
C ASP A 110 0.23 18.34 -0.95
N LEU A 111 1.24 17.85 -0.21
CA LEU A 111 2.34 18.71 0.28
C LEU A 111 3.06 19.41 -0.88
N HIS A 112 3.29 18.70 -1.98
CA HIS A 112 3.92 19.24 -3.17
C HIS A 112 3.00 20.17 -3.97
N LEU A 113 1.78 19.71 -4.26
CA LEU A 113 0.80 20.45 -5.08
C LEU A 113 0.36 21.75 -4.40
N SER A 114 0.15 21.72 -3.09
CA SER A 114 -0.20 22.90 -2.30
C SER A 114 1.00 23.81 -1.99
N LYS A 115 2.19 23.50 -2.52
CA LYS A 115 3.45 24.26 -2.30
C LYS A 115 3.75 24.54 -0.82
N LYS A 116 3.42 23.59 0.06
CA LYS A 116 3.71 23.75 1.50
C LYS A 116 5.22 23.79 1.70
N ILE A 117 5.68 24.71 2.55
CA ILE A 117 7.10 24.82 2.89
C ILE A 117 7.47 23.59 3.73
N ILE A 118 8.38 22.77 3.22
CA ILE A 118 8.93 21.61 3.91
C ILE A 118 10.34 21.99 4.35
N LEU A 119 10.57 22.06 5.66
CA LEU A 119 11.90 22.34 6.18
C LEU A 119 12.79 21.09 6.04
N PRO A 120 14.03 21.23 5.55
CA PRO A 120 14.96 20.11 5.52
C PRO A 120 15.29 19.66 6.95
N ILE A 121 15.23 18.35 7.17
CA ILE A 121 15.42 17.74 8.49
C ILE A 121 16.91 17.58 8.75
N ASN A 122 17.46 18.34 9.70
CA ASN A 122 18.90 18.32 10.01
C ASN A 122 19.30 17.21 11.01
N LYS A 123 18.35 16.66 11.77
CA LYS A 123 18.61 15.58 12.75
C LYS A 123 17.83 14.31 12.38
N ASN A 124 18.55 13.29 11.95
CA ASN A 124 17.96 11.99 11.63
C ASN A 124 17.52 11.27 12.92
N LYS A 125 16.21 11.18 13.16
CA LYS A 125 15.64 10.37 14.26
C LYS A 125 15.49 8.92 13.80
N TRP A 126 16.62 8.26 13.63
CA TRP A 126 16.72 6.95 12.97
C TRP A 126 15.73 5.90 13.52
N ILE A 127 15.60 5.76 14.84
CA ILE A 127 14.66 4.80 15.47
C ILE A 127 13.21 5.08 15.07
N ARG A 128 12.78 6.34 15.13
CA ARG A 128 11.41 6.73 14.75
C ARG A 128 11.16 6.44 13.27
N ASN A 129 12.10 6.80 12.42
CA ASN A 129 11.98 6.59 10.98
C ASN A 129 11.95 5.08 10.63
N LEU A 130 12.75 4.28 11.35
CA LEU A 130 12.72 2.82 11.24
C LEU A 130 11.37 2.25 11.67
N ILE A 131 10.78 2.71 12.79
CA ILE A 131 9.45 2.28 13.24
C ILE A 131 8.38 2.64 12.20
N ILE A 132 8.43 3.83 11.62
CA ILE A 132 7.49 4.24 10.56
C ILE A 132 7.64 3.33 9.33
N ALA A 133 8.87 2.99 8.94
CA ALA A 133 9.14 2.05 7.85
C ALA A 133 8.59 0.66 8.16
N ILE A 134 8.78 0.14 9.39
CA ILE A 134 8.18 -1.13 9.83
C ILE A 134 6.67 -1.10 9.68
N ILE A 135 6.01 -0.04 10.15
CA ILE A 135 4.56 0.09 10.05
C ILE A 135 4.13 0.14 8.57
N GLY A 136 4.80 0.97 7.74
CA GLY A 136 4.45 1.10 6.32
C GLY A 136 4.59 -0.20 5.54
N VAL A 137 5.67 -0.95 5.79
CA VAL A 137 5.88 -2.27 5.17
C VAL A 137 4.88 -3.29 5.70
N LEU A 138 4.59 -3.31 7.00
CA LEU A 138 3.60 -4.23 7.55
C LEU A 138 2.19 -3.99 6.99
N LEU A 139 1.78 -2.73 6.84
CA LEU A 139 0.51 -2.38 6.18
C LEU A 139 0.49 -2.88 4.73
N TYR A 140 1.62 -2.77 4.04
CA TYR A 140 1.76 -3.30 2.69
C TYR A 140 1.68 -4.83 2.65
N GLU A 141 2.41 -5.54 3.51
CA GLU A 141 2.37 -7.00 3.60
C GLU A 141 0.96 -7.52 3.87
N VAL A 142 0.22 -6.87 4.78
CA VAL A 142 -1.20 -7.19 4.99
C VAL A 142 -2.02 -6.94 3.74
N MET A 143 -1.79 -5.84 3.01
CA MET A 143 -2.53 -5.54 1.77
C MET A 143 -2.31 -6.58 0.67
N ILE A 144 -1.10 -7.15 0.54
CA ILE A 144 -0.75 -8.11 -0.51
C ILE A 144 -0.84 -9.57 -0.08
N GLU A 145 -1.11 -9.85 1.19
CA GLU A 145 -1.18 -11.21 1.75
C GLU A 145 -2.05 -12.16 0.90
N PRO A 146 -3.24 -11.76 0.41
CA PRO A 146 -4.05 -12.68 -0.40
C PRO A 146 -3.50 -12.96 -1.80
N MET A 147 -2.51 -12.20 -2.27
CA MET A 147 -1.96 -12.28 -3.62
C MET A 147 -0.65 -13.07 -3.68
N VAL A 148 0.01 -13.24 -2.53
CA VAL A 148 1.38 -13.76 -2.44
C VAL A 148 1.47 -14.76 -1.32
N ILE A 149 1.94 -15.96 -1.65
CA ILE A 149 2.24 -17.03 -0.71
C ILE A 149 3.74 -17.05 -0.47
N ASN A 150 4.17 -16.84 0.77
CA ASN A 150 5.56 -17.04 1.16
C ASN A 150 5.73 -18.49 1.61
N ALA A 151 6.52 -19.26 0.89
CA ALA A 151 6.76 -20.68 1.14
C ALA A 151 8.22 -20.95 1.50
N ASN A 152 8.53 -22.17 1.94
CA ASN A 152 9.90 -22.64 2.18
C ASN A 152 10.70 -21.83 3.22
N LEU A 153 10.03 -21.05 4.06
CA LEU A 153 10.65 -20.41 5.22
C LEU A 153 10.39 -21.24 6.48
N PRO A 154 11.25 -21.10 7.52
CA PRO A 154 10.98 -21.75 8.80
C PRO A 154 9.65 -21.28 9.41
N ASN A 155 8.87 -22.21 9.95
CA ASN A 155 7.54 -21.94 10.53
C ASN A 155 7.54 -20.84 11.60
N TRP A 156 8.63 -20.69 12.36
CA TRP A 156 8.77 -19.64 13.38
C TRP A 156 8.88 -18.23 12.80
N SER A 157 9.14 -18.09 11.50
CA SER A 157 9.33 -16.80 10.85
C SER A 157 8.02 -16.10 10.49
N TYR A 158 6.91 -16.84 10.47
CA TYR A 158 5.59 -16.32 10.13
C TYR A 158 4.94 -15.66 11.35
N ILE A 159 4.50 -14.40 11.20
CA ILE A 159 3.79 -13.66 12.25
C ILE A 159 2.28 -13.83 12.10
N TYR A 160 1.79 -13.71 10.87
CA TYR A 160 0.36 -13.72 10.55
C TYR A 160 0.16 -14.32 9.17
N HIS A 161 -0.44 -15.51 9.11
CA HIS A 161 -0.63 -16.29 7.88
C HIS A 161 0.69 -16.37 7.09
N ASP A 162 0.73 -15.84 5.86
CA ASP A 162 1.89 -15.86 4.98
C ASP A 162 2.87 -14.69 5.22
N ILE A 163 2.60 -13.80 6.18
CA ILE A 163 3.50 -12.68 6.50
C ILE A 163 4.68 -13.15 7.33
N SER A 164 5.87 -13.17 6.73
CA SER A 164 7.13 -13.50 7.41
C SER A 164 7.86 -12.26 7.91
N PHE A 165 8.31 -12.27 9.16
CA PHE A 165 9.10 -11.17 9.71
C PHE A 165 10.48 -11.05 9.07
N ILE A 166 11.04 -12.16 8.55
CA ILE A 166 12.33 -12.14 7.86
C ILE A 166 12.22 -11.31 6.59
N ILE A 167 11.22 -11.61 5.76
CA ILE A 167 10.94 -10.87 4.52
C ILE A 167 10.56 -9.42 4.85
N THR A 168 9.67 -9.21 5.82
CA THR A 168 9.23 -7.89 6.27
C THR A 168 10.42 -7.02 6.69
N LEU A 169 11.30 -7.52 7.56
CA LEU A 169 12.49 -6.78 8.00
C LEU A 169 13.49 -6.55 6.86
N GLY A 170 13.60 -7.49 5.92
CA GLY A 170 14.39 -7.32 4.70
C GLY A 170 13.90 -6.14 3.87
N TRP A 171 12.59 -6.03 3.63
CA TRP A 171 11.99 -4.89 2.91
C TRP A 171 12.12 -3.58 3.68
N VAL A 172 11.92 -3.59 5.00
CA VAL A 172 12.14 -2.41 5.86
C VAL A 172 13.56 -1.91 5.73
N PHE A 173 14.54 -2.80 5.83
CA PHE A 173 15.96 -2.46 5.72
C PHE A 173 16.26 -1.86 4.33
N LEU A 174 15.80 -2.53 3.27
CA LEU A 174 15.99 -2.09 1.89
C LEU A 174 15.38 -0.72 1.61
N ILE A 175 14.16 -0.46 2.08
CA ILE A 175 13.48 0.83 1.93
C ILE A 175 14.19 1.92 2.73
N TYR A 176 14.54 1.63 3.98
CA TYR A 176 15.23 2.58 4.85
C TYR A 176 16.61 2.98 4.30
N VAL A 177 17.42 2.01 3.89
CA VAL A 177 18.75 2.26 3.31
C VAL A 177 18.64 3.03 1.99
N SER A 178 17.78 2.60 1.07
CA SER A 178 17.65 3.25 -0.24
C SER A 178 17.16 4.69 -0.14
N THR A 179 16.17 4.95 0.72
CA THR A 179 15.70 6.32 0.97
C THR A 179 16.76 7.18 1.66
N SER A 180 17.52 6.62 2.60
CA SER A 180 18.64 7.32 3.24
C SER A 180 19.76 7.67 2.25
N ILE A 181 20.07 6.78 1.30
CA ILE A 181 21.06 7.02 0.24
C ILE A 181 20.62 8.19 -0.65
N VAL A 182 19.38 8.14 -1.15
CA VAL A 182 18.84 9.23 -1.99
C VAL A 182 18.77 10.53 -1.20
N ASP A 183 18.39 10.50 0.08
CA ASP A 183 18.38 11.69 0.93
C ASP A 183 19.77 12.31 1.09
N TYR A 184 20.79 11.48 1.26
CA TYR A 184 22.16 11.94 1.37
C TYR A 184 22.64 12.64 0.09
N PHE A 185 22.39 12.07 -1.09
CA PHE A 185 22.85 12.62 -2.36
C PHE A 185 21.96 13.74 -2.94
N MET A 186 20.66 13.71 -2.67
CA MET A 186 19.67 14.59 -3.29
C MET A 186 18.96 15.50 -2.28
N ILE A 187 19.58 15.81 -1.13
CA ILE A 187 18.98 16.64 -0.07
C ILE A 187 18.50 18.01 -0.55
N LYS A 188 19.16 18.58 -1.57
CA LYS A 188 18.85 19.89 -2.15
C LYS A 188 17.80 19.86 -3.24
N GLU A 189 17.47 18.67 -3.75
CA GLU A 189 16.50 18.52 -4.83
C GLU A 189 15.07 18.61 -4.31
N ASN A 190 14.15 18.92 -5.23
CA ASN A 190 12.74 18.98 -4.90
C ASN A 190 12.17 17.58 -4.56
N LEU A 191 11.01 17.58 -3.90
CA LEU A 191 10.33 16.36 -3.45
C LEU A 191 10.04 15.38 -4.60
N VAL A 192 9.67 15.88 -5.78
CA VAL A 192 9.37 15.05 -6.96
C VAL A 192 10.60 14.28 -7.44
N LYS A 193 11.73 14.96 -7.63
CA LYS A 193 12.98 14.34 -8.09
C LYS A 193 13.48 13.31 -7.07
N ARG A 194 13.41 13.63 -5.77
CA ARG A 194 13.73 12.68 -4.70
C ARG A 194 12.81 11.47 -4.73
N PHE A 195 11.51 11.67 -4.90
CA PHE A 195 10.54 10.58 -5.00
C PHE A 195 10.83 9.64 -6.18
N ILE A 196 11.06 10.21 -7.37
CA ILE A 196 11.45 9.43 -8.55
C ILE A 196 12.75 8.67 -8.29
N ALA A 197 13.74 9.30 -7.65
CA ALA A 197 15.00 8.65 -7.32
C ALA A 197 14.82 7.50 -6.31
N TYR A 198 13.99 7.66 -5.26
CA TYR A 198 13.65 6.55 -4.37
C TYR A 198 13.02 5.41 -5.15
N LEU A 199 12.05 5.72 -6.00
CA LEU A 199 11.29 4.74 -6.74
C LEU A 199 12.19 3.96 -7.70
N VAL A 200 12.99 4.66 -8.51
CA VAL A 200 13.92 4.03 -9.45
C VAL A 200 14.95 3.17 -8.71
N LEU A 201 15.58 3.70 -7.67
CA LEU A 201 16.59 2.96 -6.90
C LEU A 201 15.98 1.69 -6.29
N LEU A 202 14.82 1.82 -5.64
CA LEU A 202 14.14 0.69 -5.00
C LEU A 202 13.67 -0.32 -6.04
N THR A 203 13.06 0.10 -7.15
CA THR A 203 12.64 -0.81 -8.21
C THR A 203 13.82 -1.60 -8.79
N VAL A 204 14.95 -0.94 -9.06
CA VAL A 204 16.17 -1.60 -9.57
C VAL A 204 16.69 -2.68 -8.61
N ILE A 205 16.57 -2.48 -7.30
CA ILE A 205 17.03 -3.45 -6.29
C ILE A 205 15.96 -4.52 -6.01
N THR A 206 14.68 -4.15 -5.98
CA THR A 206 13.57 -5.06 -5.65
C THR A 206 13.33 -6.09 -6.75
N ILE A 207 13.44 -5.73 -8.03
CA ILE A 207 13.24 -6.68 -9.15
C ILE A 207 14.16 -7.92 -9.04
N PRO A 208 15.49 -7.79 -8.90
CA PRO A 208 16.36 -8.97 -8.80
C PRO A 208 16.13 -9.78 -7.53
N ILE A 209 15.78 -9.14 -6.40
CA ILE A 209 15.43 -9.84 -5.16
C ILE A 209 14.12 -10.62 -5.35
N GLU A 210 13.09 -10.00 -5.91
CA GLU A 210 11.82 -10.66 -6.18
C GLU A 210 12.00 -11.82 -7.16
N ASN A 211 12.77 -11.63 -8.22
CA ASN A 211 13.13 -12.69 -9.15
C ASN A 211 13.82 -13.87 -8.45
N PHE A 212 14.73 -13.59 -7.51
CA PHE A 212 15.39 -14.62 -6.72
C PHE A 212 14.40 -15.35 -5.80
N LEU A 213 13.53 -14.63 -5.10
CA LEU A 213 12.53 -15.22 -4.21
C LEU A 213 11.54 -16.11 -4.96
N VAL A 214 11.10 -15.69 -6.15
CA VAL A 214 10.22 -16.48 -7.01
C VAL A 214 10.95 -17.68 -7.61
N ALA A 215 12.17 -17.50 -8.12
CA ALA A 215 12.95 -18.59 -8.72
C ALA A 215 13.31 -19.69 -7.71
N THR A 216 13.50 -19.34 -6.45
CA THR A 216 13.77 -20.30 -5.36
C THR A 216 12.50 -20.90 -4.74
N GLY A 217 11.32 -20.45 -5.18
CA GLY A 217 10.04 -20.89 -4.62
C GLY A 217 9.79 -20.39 -3.20
N VAL A 218 10.59 -19.45 -2.68
CA VAL A 218 10.34 -18.77 -1.40
C VAL A 218 9.11 -17.87 -1.49
N ARG A 219 8.83 -17.34 -2.68
CA ARG A 219 7.65 -16.52 -2.95
C ARG A 219 6.89 -17.05 -4.16
N GLN A 220 5.58 -17.19 -4.03
CA GLN A 220 4.70 -17.69 -5.09
C GLN A 220 3.49 -16.75 -5.21
N TYR A 221 3.00 -16.54 -6.42
CA TYR A 221 1.80 -15.74 -6.66
C TYR A 221 0.56 -16.65 -6.66
N GLY A 222 -0.55 -16.14 -6.13
CA GLY A 222 -1.81 -16.88 -6.08
C GLY A 222 -2.30 -17.33 -7.46
N GLU A 223 -3.09 -18.41 -7.48
CA GLU A 223 -3.60 -18.98 -8.74
C GLU A 223 -4.51 -17.98 -9.48
N SER A 224 -5.36 -17.23 -8.78
CA SER A 224 -6.22 -16.23 -9.41
C SER A 224 -5.42 -15.12 -10.09
N LEU A 225 -4.27 -14.75 -9.52
CA LEU A 225 -3.38 -13.73 -10.08
C LEU A 225 -2.65 -14.27 -11.31
N THR A 226 -2.05 -15.45 -11.19
CA THR A 226 -1.26 -16.07 -12.28
C THR A 226 -2.11 -16.44 -13.49
N ASN A 227 -3.37 -16.85 -13.29
CA ASN A 227 -4.33 -17.11 -14.35
C ASN A 227 -4.72 -15.84 -15.15
N ASN A 228 -4.53 -14.66 -14.56
CA ASN A 228 -4.85 -13.37 -15.16
C ASN A 228 -3.62 -12.66 -15.77
N PHE A 229 -2.45 -13.29 -15.74
CA PHE A 229 -1.27 -12.78 -16.44
C PHE A 229 -1.41 -13.00 -17.96
N MET A 230 -0.86 -12.07 -18.74
CA MET A 230 -0.81 -12.14 -20.21
C MET A 230 0.10 -13.27 -20.73
N GLY A 231 0.87 -13.91 -19.84
CA GLY A 231 1.81 -14.98 -20.16
C GLY A 231 3.18 -14.50 -20.65
N PHE A 232 3.43 -13.18 -20.66
CA PHE A 232 4.74 -12.63 -21.01
C PHE A 232 5.66 -12.60 -19.78
N MET A 233 6.87 -13.14 -19.93
CA MET A 233 7.91 -13.09 -18.91
C MET A 233 8.91 -11.97 -19.22
N VAL A 234 9.45 -11.34 -18.18
CA VAL A 234 10.52 -10.35 -18.35
C VAL A 234 11.80 -11.07 -18.81
N PRO A 235 12.43 -10.63 -19.92
CA PRO A 235 13.62 -11.30 -20.47
C PRO A 235 14.73 -11.50 -19.43
N GLY A 236 15.23 -12.73 -19.31
CA GLY A 236 16.31 -13.09 -18.38
C GLY A 236 15.86 -13.31 -16.93
N THR A 237 14.56 -13.36 -16.67
CA THR A 237 13.98 -13.55 -15.32
C THR A 237 12.86 -14.59 -15.35
N VAL A 238 12.39 -15.01 -14.17
CA VAL A 238 11.17 -15.82 -14.00
C VAL A 238 9.94 -14.98 -13.66
N LEU A 239 10.05 -13.64 -13.70
CA LEU A 239 8.95 -12.76 -13.35
C LEU A 239 8.03 -12.51 -14.54
N ALA A 240 6.73 -12.53 -14.29
CA ALA A 240 5.73 -12.07 -15.25
C ALA A 240 5.86 -10.55 -15.47
N PHE A 241 5.47 -10.08 -16.65
CA PHE A 241 5.56 -8.66 -17.01
C PHE A 241 4.72 -7.78 -16.08
N GLU A 242 3.57 -8.26 -15.61
CA GLU A 242 2.67 -7.57 -14.68
C GLU A 242 3.35 -7.27 -13.34
N VAL A 243 4.17 -8.20 -12.84
CA VAL A 243 4.94 -8.03 -11.60
C VAL A 243 5.91 -6.85 -11.72
N LEU A 244 6.53 -6.68 -12.90
CA LEU A 244 7.44 -5.57 -13.18
C LEU A 244 6.74 -4.19 -13.04
N PHE A 245 5.47 -4.09 -13.43
CA PHE A 245 4.67 -2.86 -13.23
C PHE A 245 4.12 -2.73 -11.82
N ALA A 246 3.77 -3.84 -11.17
CA ALA A 246 3.20 -3.84 -9.84
C ALA A 246 4.21 -3.35 -8.78
N ILE A 247 5.48 -3.79 -8.86
CA ILE A 247 6.55 -3.42 -7.92
C ILE A 247 6.65 -1.90 -7.69
N PRO A 248 6.86 -1.04 -8.72
CA PRO A 248 6.95 0.39 -8.50
C PRO A 248 5.65 1.00 -7.96
N LEU A 249 4.48 0.51 -8.37
CA LEU A 249 3.21 1.04 -7.87
C LEU A 249 3.02 0.77 -6.37
N TYR A 250 3.39 -0.42 -5.92
CA TYR A 250 3.36 -0.78 -4.50
C TYR A 250 4.42 -0.06 -3.69
N LEU A 251 5.65 0.03 -4.20
CA LEU A 251 6.72 0.81 -3.57
C LEU A 251 6.33 2.27 -3.42
N ALA A 252 5.64 2.86 -4.40
CA ALA A 252 5.15 4.23 -4.31
C ALA A 252 4.24 4.44 -3.09
N LEU A 253 3.31 3.52 -2.81
CA LEU A 253 2.45 3.58 -1.62
C LEU A 253 3.26 3.54 -0.32
N VAL A 254 4.21 2.60 -0.20
CA VAL A 254 5.01 2.47 1.03
C VAL A 254 5.96 3.66 1.21
N ILE A 255 6.65 4.08 0.16
CA ILE A 255 7.58 5.22 0.19
C ILE A 255 6.81 6.48 0.62
N THR A 256 5.68 6.78 -0.04
CA THR A 256 4.89 7.96 0.31
C THR A 256 4.35 7.89 1.72
N PHE A 257 3.88 6.73 2.19
CA PHE A 257 3.48 6.54 3.59
C PHE A 257 4.60 6.89 4.56
N VAL A 258 5.79 6.32 4.37
CA VAL A 258 6.94 6.57 5.24
C VAL A 258 7.35 8.04 5.20
N ARG A 259 7.55 8.61 4.00
CA ARG A 259 8.00 9.99 3.85
C ARG A 259 6.97 11.00 4.36
N TYR A 260 5.68 10.76 4.15
CA TYR A 260 4.60 11.60 4.66
C TYR A 260 4.65 11.71 6.19
N TRP A 261 4.75 10.58 6.88
CA TRP A 261 4.80 10.56 8.34
C TRP A 261 6.08 11.15 8.90
N GLU A 262 7.23 10.91 8.27
CA GLU A 262 8.48 11.59 8.65
C GLU A 262 8.36 13.10 8.54
N ILE A 263 7.84 13.60 7.42
CA ILE A 263 7.66 15.04 7.17
C ILE A 263 6.74 15.66 8.22
N ILE A 264 5.59 15.06 8.51
CA ILE A 264 4.63 15.59 9.51
C ILE A 264 5.16 15.52 10.93
N LEU A 265 5.96 14.51 11.27
CA LEU A 265 6.49 14.39 12.63
C LEU A 265 7.70 15.30 12.87
N ASP A 266 8.36 15.78 11.82
CA ASP A 266 9.46 16.74 11.92
C ASP A 266 9.03 18.19 11.71
N ASN A 267 8.08 18.44 10.82
CA ASN A 267 7.52 19.76 10.61
C ASN A 267 6.35 19.91 11.59
N LYS A 268 6.40 20.88 12.51
CA LYS A 268 5.35 21.13 13.52
C LYS A 268 4.06 21.73 12.90
N ASN A 269 3.55 21.10 11.85
CA ASN A 269 2.34 21.47 11.14
C ASN A 269 1.07 20.88 11.78
#